data_AF-A0A1G0KVL6-F1
#
_entry.id   AF-A0A1G0KVL6-F1
#
_cell.length_a   1.000
_cell.length_b   1.000
_cell.length_c   1.000
_cell.angle_alpha   90.00
_cell.angle_beta   90.00
_cell.angle_gamma   90.00
#
_symmetry.space_group_name_H-M   'P 1'
#
loop_
_entity.id
_entity.type
_entity.pdbx_description
1 polymer ?
#
loop_
_entity_poly.entity_id
_entity_poly.type
_entity_poly.pdbx_seq_one_letter_code
_entity_poly.pdbx_strand_id
1 'polypeptide(L)'
;MEFVGHKTIALLDLWSLFHFLAGVAIGNLLFRLLPRRVNQDAVRESQYALGYFVLTMILLLAYAWELLEYGLEQGLVGEGVAFWFQGQEHWLNRLLADPLLLLAGYLLSRRFPPVVWPARLIILIWLWRFLFVLPHSMAYP
;
A
#
# COMPACT_ATOMS: atom_id res chain seq x y z
N MET A 1 2.09 14.04 -18.28
CA MET A 1 2.52 13.11 -17.22
C MET A 1 3.36 13.91 -16.25
N GLU A 2 2.97 13.90 -14.99
CA GLU A 2 3.67 14.59 -13.90
C GLU A 2 4.32 13.56 -12.97
N PHE A 3 5.34 13.97 -12.21
CA PHE A 3 5.95 13.05 -11.24
C PHE A 3 5.13 12.97 -9.95
N VAL A 4 4.69 14.11 -9.42
CA VAL A 4 3.77 14.21 -8.27
C VAL A 4 2.62 15.12 -8.68
N GLY A 5 1.38 14.75 -8.37
CA GLY A 5 0.21 15.59 -8.64
C GLY A 5 -1.09 14.81 -8.65
N HIS A 6 -2.03 15.25 -9.49
CA HIS A 6 -3.36 14.66 -9.57
C HIS A 6 -3.32 13.21 -10.09
N LYS A 7 -4.06 12.31 -9.44
CA LYS A 7 -4.07 10.84 -9.67
C LYS A 7 -4.19 10.41 -11.13
N THR A 8 -4.89 11.18 -11.95
CA THR A 8 -5.16 10.84 -13.36
C THR A 8 -3.96 11.04 -14.28
N ILE A 9 -2.97 11.84 -13.88
CA ILE A 9 -1.83 12.24 -14.73
C ILE A 9 -0.46 12.05 -14.08
N ALA A 10 -0.42 11.89 -12.75
CA ALA A 10 0.81 11.81 -11.99
C ALA A 10 1.28 10.38 -11.77
N LEU A 11 2.59 10.19 -11.68
CA LEU A 11 3.18 8.92 -11.26
C LEU A 11 2.97 8.67 -9.77
N LEU A 12 3.02 9.72 -8.96
CA LEU A 12 2.80 9.70 -7.52
C LEU A 12 1.68 10.68 -7.19
N ASP A 13 0.75 10.27 -6.36
CA ASP A 13 -0.30 11.14 -5.87
C ASP A 13 -0.31 11.18 -4.34
N LEU A 14 -1.36 11.75 -3.77
CA LEU A 14 -1.54 11.81 -2.33
C LEU A 14 -1.65 10.42 -1.68
N TRP A 15 -2.23 9.44 -2.38
CA TRP A 15 -2.45 8.08 -1.91
C TRP A 15 -1.21 7.20 -2.07
N SER A 16 -0.29 7.53 -2.97
CA SER A 16 1.06 6.93 -2.99
C SER A 16 1.77 7.02 -1.63
N LEU A 17 1.60 8.12 -0.87
CA LEU A 17 2.15 8.20 0.50
C LEU A 17 1.44 7.23 1.45
N PHE A 18 0.13 7.05 1.29
CA PHE A 18 -0.63 6.05 2.04
C PHE A 18 -0.13 4.63 1.74
N HIS A 19 0.07 4.28 0.48
CA HIS A 19 0.63 3.01 0.04
C HIS A 19 2.01 2.73 0.66
N PHE A 20 2.88 3.74 0.71
CA PHE A 20 4.16 3.64 1.41
C PHE A 20 4.01 3.34 2.90
N LEU A 21 3.19 4.11 3.62
CA LEU A 21 2.96 3.91 5.05
C LEU A 21 2.29 2.55 5.32
N ALA A 22 1.36 2.13 4.46
CA ALA A 22 0.70 0.83 4.54
C ALA A 22 1.71 -0.30 4.41
N GLY A 23 2.68 -0.16 3.49
CA GLY A 23 3.84 -1.03 3.38
C GLY A 23 4.61 -1.19 4.69
N VAL A 24 4.89 -0.08 5.39
CA VAL A 24 5.56 -0.08 6.71
C VAL A 24 4.76 -0.89 7.74
N ALA A 25 3.44 -0.71 7.78
CA ALA A 25 2.58 -1.32 8.79
C ALA A 25 2.28 -2.80 8.50
N ILE A 26 1.83 -3.12 7.29
CA ILE A 26 1.38 -4.44 6.83
C ILE A 26 2.57 -5.37 6.67
N GLY A 27 3.66 -4.92 6.05
CA GLY A 27 4.85 -5.75 5.85
C GLY A 27 5.47 -6.23 7.17
N ASN A 28 5.53 -5.36 8.18
CA ASN A 28 5.98 -5.76 9.53
C ASN A 28 4.98 -6.72 10.22
N LEU A 29 3.67 -6.56 9.99
CA LEU A 29 2.66 -7.50 10.51
C LEU A 29 2.84 -8.89 9.89
N LEU A 30 2.90 -8.98 8.57
CA LEU A 30 3.11 -10.23 7.83
C LEU A 30 4.37 -10.96 8.30
N PHE A 31 5.48 -10.22 8.43
CA PHE A 31 6.74 -10.79 8.92
C PHE A 31 6.64 -11.35 10.36
N ARG A 32 5.81 -10.75 11.23
CA ARG A 32 5.65 -11.19 12.62
C ARG A 32 4.68 -12.36 12.79
N LEU A 33 3.68 -12.47 11.93
CA LEU A 33 2.68 -13.55 11.97
C LEU A 33 3.25 -14.88 11.51
N LEU A 34 4.37 -14.88 10.79
CA LEU A 34 4.98 -16.09 10.28
C LEU A 34 5.71 -16.86 11.39
N PRO A 35 5.44 -18.17 11.56
CA PRO A 35 6.02 -18.96 12.63
C PRO A 35 7.53 -19.08 12.46
N ARG A 36 8.29 -18.61 13.45
CA ARG A 36 9.74 -18.83 13.56
C ARG A 36 9.99 -20.19 14.17
N ARG A 37 9.88 -21.24 13.38
CA ARG A 37 10.47 -22.53 13.75
C ARG A 37 11.66 -22.73 12.85
N VAL A 38 12.81 -23.15 13.42
CA VAL A 38 13.79 -24.11 12.86
C VAL A 38 15.26 -23.79 13.24
N ASN A 39 16.02 -24.89 13.30
CA ASN A 39 17.43 -25.17 13.55
C ASN A 39 18.44 -24.33 12.73
N GLN A 40 19.62 -24.02 13.29
CA GLN A 40 20.53 -22.94 12.85
C GLN A 40 20.98 -22.96 11.37
N ASP A 41 21.21 -24.12 10.75
CA ASP A 41 21.58 -24.18 9.33
C ASP A 41 20.38 -23.99 8.40
N ALA A 42 19.22 -24.52 8.79
CA ALA A 42 17.96 -24.24 8.12
C ALA A 42 17.42 -22.83 8.42
N VAL A 43 17.97 -22.09 9.39
CA VAL A 43 17.62 -20.67 9.64
C VAL A 43 17.97 -19.81 8.43
N ARG A 44 19.12 -20.03 7.77
CA ARG A 44 19.55 -19.12 6.71
C ARG A 44 18.72 -19.32 5.43
N GLU A 45 18.48 -20.56 5.03
CA GLU A 45 17.62 -20.90 3.89
C GLU A 45 16.16 -20.52 4.16
N SER A 46 15.65 -20.80 5.37
CA SER A 46 14.31 -20.38 5.78
C SER A 46 14.15 -18.86 5.84
N GLN A 47 15.19 -18.09 6.15
CA GLN A 47 15.13 -16.63 6.15
C GLN A 47 14.99 -16.05 4.74
N TYR A 48 15.68 -16.60 3.74
CA TYR A 48 15.49 -16.19 2.35
C TYR A 48 14.10 -16.58 1.84
N ALA A 49 13.67 -17.83 2.08
CA ALA A 49 12.33 -18.28 1.72
C ALA A 49 11.23 -17.44 2.38
N LEU A 50 11.40 -17.10 3.66
CA LEU A 50 10.51 -16.20 4.40
C LEU A 50 10.49 -14.79 3.80
N GLY A 51 11.66 -14.27 3.44
CA GLY A 51 11.80 -12.99 2.76
C GLY A 51 11.02 -12.97 1.44
N TYR A 52 11.25 -13.95 0.57
CA TYR A 52 10.51 -14.09 -0.69
C TYR A 52 9.01 -14.24 -0.47
N PHE A 53 8.60 -15.07 0.50
CA PHE A 53 7.19 -15.24 0.82
C PHE A 53 6.54 -13.91 1.23
N VAL A 54 7.15 -13.13 2.13
CA VAL A 54 6.62 -11.83 2.56
C VAL A 54 6.57 -10.85 1.38
N LEU A 55 7.61 -10.81 0.54
CA LEU A 55 7.64 -9.98 -0.66
C LEU A 55 6.49 -10.33 -1.62
N THR A 56 6.30 -11.61 -1.91
CA THR A 56 5.21 -12.10 -2.76
C THR A 56 3.85 -11.74 -2.16
N MET A 57 3.66 -11.91 -0.85
CA MET A 57 2.40 -11.54 -0.20
C MET A 57 2.12 -10.03 -0.26
N ILE A 58 3.14 -9.19 -0.08
CA ILE A 58 2.98 -7.73 -0.19
C ILE A 58 2.56 -7.34 -1.61
N LEU A 59 3.24 -7.88 -2.63
CA LEU A 59 2.91 -7.59 -4.02
C LEU A 59 1.51 -8.11 -4.40
N LEU A 60 1.13 -9.30 -3.94
CA LEU A 60 -0.22 -9.82 -4.15
C LEU A 60 -1.28 -8.94 -3.51
N LEU A 61 -1.05 -8.46 -2.28
CA LEU A 61 -1.97 -7.55 -1.61
C LEU A 61 -2.05 -6.19 -2.32
N ALA A 62 -0.92 -5.67 -2.78
CA ALA A 62 -0.88 -4.44 -3.58
C ALA A 62 -1.73 -4.61 -4.84
N TYR A 63 -1.40 -5.57 -5.71
CA TYR A 63 -2.14 -5.77 -6.96
C TYR A 63 -3.61 -6.16 -6.76
N ALA A 64 -3.95 -6.88 -5.67
CA ALA A 64 -5.34 -7.16 -5.33
C ALA A 64 -6.10 -5.88 -4.95
N TRP A 65 -5.46 -4.97 -4.20
CA TRP A 65 -6.03 -3.66 -3.89
C TRP A 65 -6.19 -2.81 -5.15
N GLU A 66 -5.15 -2.70 -5.98
CA GLU A 66 -5.19 -1.96 -7.26
C GLU A 66 -6.32 -2.45 -8.18
N LEU A 67 -6.51 -3.77 -8.27
CA LEU A 67 -7.59 -4.34 -9.07
C LEU A 67 -8.97 -4.03 -8.49
N LEU A 68 -9.12 -4.12 -7.17
CA LEU A 68 -10.35 -3.76 -6.49
C LEU A 68 -10.66 -2.28 -6.71
N GLU A 69 -9.66 -1.42 -6.53
CA GLU A 69 -9.79 0.01 -6.69
C GLU A 69 -10.20 0.39 -8.10
N TYR A 70 -9.52 -0.15 -9.12
CA TYR A 70 -9.92 0.02 -10.51
C TYR A 70 -11.39 -0.36 -10.73
N GLY A 71 -11.85 -1.47 -10.15
CA GLY A 71 -13.25 -1.88 -10.19
C GLY A 71 -14.21 -0.86 -9.54
N LEU A 72 -13.82 -0.27 -8.41
CA LEU A 72 -14.60 0.79 -7.74
C LEU A 72 -14.64 2.06 -8.58
N GLU A 73 -13.53 2.45 -9.22
CA GLU A 73 -13.43 3.61 -10.11
C GLU A 73 -14.32 3.46 -11.36
N GLN A 74 -14.48 2.24 -11.86
CA GLN A 74 -15.39 1.92 -12.97
C GLN A 74 -16.88 1.92 -12.55
N GLY A 75 -17.17 2.06 -11.26
CA GLY A 75 -18.55 2.07 -10.74
C GLY A 75 -19.19 0.70 -10.59
N LEU A 76 -18.40 -0.38 -10.51
CA LEU A 76 -18.93 -1.73 -10.30
C LEU A 76 -19.77 -1.87 -9.01
N VAL A 77 -19.56 -0.98 -8.04
CA VAL A 77 -20.27 -0.96 -6.74
C VAL A 77 -21.28 0.22 -6.66
N GLY A 78 -21.46 0.97 -7.74
CA GLY A 78 -22.42 2.06 -7.87
C GLY A 78 -21.78 3.44 -8.09
N GLU A 79 -22.59 4.36 -8.64
CA GLU A 79 -22.14 5.68 -9.06
C GLU A 79 -21.63 6.55 -7.91
N GLY A 80 -22.21 6.41 -6.71
CA GLY A 80 -21.76 7.17 -5.54
C GLY A 80 -20.31 6.84 -5.14
N VAL A 81 -19.90 5.58 -5.29
CA VAL A 81 -18.52 5.16 -5.02
C VAL A 81 -17.60 5.62 -6.13
N ALA A 82 -17.97 5.44 -7.40
CA ALA A 82 -17.18 5.97 -8.53
C ALA A 82 -16.98 7.49 -8.43
N PHE A 83 -18.02 8.22 -8.01
CA PHE A 83 -17.96 9.66 -7.77
C PHE A 83 -17.04 10.02 -6.60
N TRP A 84 -16.93 9.19 -5.56
CA TRP A 84 -15.96 9.38 -4.47
C TRP A 84 -14.51 9.25 -4.98
N PHE A 85 -14.27 8.32 -5.92
CA PHE A 85 -12.97 8.10 -6.54
C PHE A 85 -12.53 9.17 -7.55
N GLN A 86 -13.49 9.89 -8.14
CA GLN A 86 -13.28 11.04 -9.03
C GLN A 86 -12.33 10.77 -10.20
N GLY A 87 -12.53 9.64 -10.88
CA GLY A 87 -11.78 9.26 -12.08
C GLY A 87 -10.82 8.11 -11.86
N GLN A 88 -10.05 7.84 -12.90
CA GLN A 88 -9.18 6.67 -13.00
C GLN A 88 -7.74 7.07 -12.67
N GLU A 89 -7.11 6.29 -11.81
CA GLU A 89 -5.70 6.47 -11.51
C GLU A 89 -4.81 6.20 -12.73
N HIS A 90 -3.70 6.93 -12.81
CA HIS A 90 -2.73 6.78 -13.88
C HIS A 90 -2.12 5.37 -13.86
N TRP A 91 -2.10 4.70 -15.01
CA TRP A 91 -1.70 3.29 -15.09
C TRP A 91 -0.28 3.00 -14.54
N LEU A 92 0.68 3.92 -14.68
CA LEU A 92 2.02 3.76 -14.11
C LEU A 92 2.04 3.86 -12.58
N ASN A 93 1.15 4.65 -12.00
CA ASN A 93 1.01 4.74 -10.57
C ASN A 93 0.50 3.37 -10.05
N ARG A 94 -0.68 2.97 -10.54
CA ARG A 94 -1.37 1.70 -10.26
C ARG A 94 -0.49 0.46 -10.43
N LEU A 95 0.19 0.32 -11.57
CA LEU A 95 0.91 -0.92 -11.89
C LEU A 95 2.33 -0.98 -11.31
N LEU A 96 2.96 0.17 -11.06
CA LEU A 96 4.36 0.24 -10.64
C LEU A 96 4.56 1.04 -9.36
N ALA A 97 4.19 2.32 -9.33
CA ALA A 97 4.58 3.20 -8.23
C ALA A 97 4.05 2.70 -6.88
N ASP A 98 2.75 2.43 -6.80
CA ASP A 98 2.10 2.12 -5.53
C ASP A 98 2.46 0.72 -4.98
N PRO A 99 2.54 -0.34 -5.81
CA PRO A 99 3.12 -1.61 -5.39
C PRO A 99 4.58 -1.49 -4.94
N LEU A 100 5.40 -0.69 -5.62
CA LEU A 100 6.80 -0.46 -5.24
C LEU A 100 6.91 0.35 -3.94
N LEU A 101 5.98 1.27 -3.69
CA LEU A 101 5.94 2.04 -2.44
C LEU A 101 5.53 1.19 -1.26
N LEU A 102 4.55 0.28 -1.42
CA LEU A 102 4.25 -0.74 -0.41
C LEU A 102 5.50 -1.55 -0.06
N LEU A 103 6.23 -1.99 -1.10
CA LEU A 103 7.48 -2.73 -0.90
C LEU A 103 8.55 -1.87 -0.18
N ALA A 104 8.74 -0.63 -0.61
CA ALA A 104 9.69 0.29 0.00
C ALA A 104 9.37 0.56 1.48
N GLY A 105 8.09 0.74 1.81
CA GLY A 105 7.62 0.88 3.20
C GLY A 105 7.94 -0.36 4.04
N TYR A 106 7.72 -1.55 3.49
CA TYR A 106 8.12 -2.79 4.17
C TYR A 106 9.63 -2.83 4.43
N LEU A 107 10.46 -2.54 3.42
CA LEU A 107 11.92 -2.51 3.58
C LEU A 107 12.36 -1.48 4.64
N LEU A 108 11.71 -0.32 4.69
CA LEU A 108 11.94 0.67 5.75
C LEU A 108 11.61 0.10 7.14
N SER A 109 10.47 -0.59 7.29
CA SER A 109 10.07 -1.20 8.57
C SER A 109 11.07 -2.25 9.08
N ARG A 110 11.76 -2.93 8.16
CA ARG A 110 12.83 -3.90 8.48
C ARG A 110 14.08 -3.21 8.97
N ARG A 111 14.43 -2.06 8.37
CA ARG A 111 15.63 -1.29 8.72
C ARG A 111 15.43 -0.46 9.99
N PHE A 112 14.23 0.10 10.18
CA PHE A 112 13.86 1.00 11.27
C PHE A 112 12.53 0.59 11.94
N PRO A 113 12.53 -0.48 12.76
CA PRO A 113 11.32 -0.98 13.41
C PRO A 113 10.51 0.05 14.22
N PRO A 114 11.11 1.07 14.86
CA PRO A 114 10.33 2.09 15.59
C PRO A 114 9.38 2.90 14.70
N VAL A 115 9.64 3.02 13.39
CA VAL A 115 8.80 3.79 12.43
C VAL A 115 7.42 3.17 12.24
N VAL A 116 7.24 1.89 12.58
CA VAL A 116 5.96 1.19 12.44
C VAL A 116 4.83 1.84 13.24
N TRP A 117 5.11 2.27 14.48
CA TRP A 117 4.08 2.86 15.34
C TRP A 117 3.59 4.22 14.83
N PRO A 118 4.48 5.18 14.49
CA PRO A 118 4.10 6.40 13.80
C PRO A 118 3.32 6.15 12.52
N ALA A 119 3.77 5.22 11.66
CA ALA A 119 3.10 4.93 10.39
C ALA A 119 1.65 4.45 10.62
N ARG A 120 1.42 3.56 11.58
CA ARG A 120 0.07 3.09 11.95
C ARG A 120 -0.82 4.22 12.45
N LEU A 121 -0.29 5.10 13.30
CA LEU A 121 -1.05 6.23 13.81
C LEU A 121 -1.43 7.19 12.68
N ILE A 122 -0.49 7.49 11.79
CA ILE A 122 -0.74 8.35 10.63
C ILE A 122 -1.79 7.73 9.73
N ILE A 123 -1.70 6.43 9.40
CA ILE A 123 -2.71 5.71 8.60
C ILE A 123 -4.11 5.82 9.21
N LEU A 124 -4.23 5.60 10.53
CA LEU A 124 -5.54 5.66 11.20
C LEU A 124 -6.14 7.07 11.12
N ILE A 125 -5.32 8.10 11.38
CA ILE A 125 -5.74 9.50 11.26
C ILE A 125 -6.11 9.82 9.81
N TRP A 126 -5.32 9.33 8.85
CA TRP A 126 -5.53 9.51 7.42
C TRP A 126 -6.85 8.91 6.97
N LEU A 127 -7.08 7.62 7.25
CA LEU A 127 -8.35 6.96 6.92
C LEU A 127 -9.53 7.66 7.56
N TRP A 128 -9.44 8.04 8.84
CA TRP A 128 -10.51 8.76 9.50
C TRP A 128 -10.83 10.10 8.80
N ARG A 129 -9.80 10.86 8.45
CA ARG A 129 -9.94 12.16 7.77
C ARG A 129 -10.56 12.01 6.38
N PHE A 130 -10.08 11.08 5.58
CA PHE A 130 -10.44 10.91 4.17
C PHE A 130 -11.76 10.16 3.98
N LEU A 131 -12.15 9.28 4.92
CA LEU A 131 -13.45 8.59 4.88
C LEU A 131 -14.59 9.45 5.41
N PHE A 132 -14.39 10.18 6.51
CA PHE A 132 -15.49 10.86 7.22
C PHE A 132 -15.56 12.36 7.02
N VAL A 133 -14.45 13.02 6.67
CA VAL A 133 -14.42 14.49 6.61
C VAL A 133 -14.18 15.03 5.21
N LEU A 134 -13.50 14.29 4.34
CA LEU A 134 -13.26 14.67 2.95
C LEU A 134 -13.79 13.60 1.98
N PRO A 135 -15.09 13.56 1.69
CA PRO A 135 -15.70 12.56 0.79
C PRO A 135 -15.34 12.72 -0.70
N HIS A 136 -14.36 13.55 -1.05
CA HIS A 136 -13.88 13.80 -2.43
C HIS A 136 -12.36 13.64 -2.56
N SER A 137 -11.77 12.89 -1.63
CA SER A 137 -10.35 13.02 -1.33
C SER A 137 -9.43 12.08 -2.10
N MET A 138 -9.99 11.22 -2.96
CA MET A 138 -9.21 10.43 -3.92
C MET A 138 -8.65 11.29 -5.06
N ALA A 139 -9.24 12.42 -5.39
CA ALA A 139 -8.80 13.28 -6.51
C ALA A 139 -8.14 14.59 -6.07
N TYR A 140 -7.66 14.70 -4.83
CA TYR A 140 -7.01 15.94 -4.42
C TYR A 140 -5.63 16.11 -5.09
N PRO A 141 -5.28 17.33 -5.56
CA PRO A 141 -3.96 17.66 -6.08
C PRO A 141 -2.86 17.63 -5.00
#